data_AF-A0A970NPX4-F1
#
_entry.id   AF-A0A970NPX4-F1
#
_cell.length_a   1.000
_cell.length_b   1.000
_cell.length_c   1.000
_cell.angle_alpha   90.00
_cell.angle_beta   90.00
_cell.angle_gamma   90.00
#
_symmetry.space_group_name_H-M   'P 1'
#
loop_
_entity.id
_entity.type
_entity.pdbx_description
1 polymer ?
#
loop_
_entity_poly.entity_id
_entity_poly.type
_entity_poly.pdbx_seq_one_letter_code
_entity_poly.pdbx_strand_id
1 'polypeptide(L)'
;MKTFSPNFHKAAHDYLYLLNRNYPQSTLIKLVGDRYQLSGVERSMLYRGISSSVDAAKRRSKLINNLSSGSEPLSIDACNVLITLGSYLNGNIVFISNDDFLRDASEIHGKVFRTSLIERSLDLVFKYLQHHGIKNVRFYIDSPISFSGKLCERINHTLSELDMKGFAQTHISPDHILKNLNEGILATSDSVIIDKTLLPVIDLPKNILEFHFHPGFVNLGILFTEM
;
A
#
# COMPACT_ATOMS: atom_id res chain seq x y z
N MET A 1 -19.26 -7.34 7.96
CA MET A 1 -18.39 -7.26 6.76
C MET A 1 -19.27 -7.14 5.54
N LYS A 2 -18.98 -6.24 4.58
CA LYS A 2 -19.64 -6.29 3.28
C LYS A 2 -19.31 -7.65 2.65
N THR A 3 -20.30 -8.50 2.53
CA THR A 3 -20.17 -9.84 1.95
C THR A 3 -19.87 -9.71 0.46
N PHE A 4 -18.84 -10.40 0.00
CA PHE A 4 -18.52 -10.50 -1.43
C PHE A 4 -19.70 -11.09 -2.18
N SER A 5 -19.80 -10.78 -3.48
CA SER A 5 -20.71 -11.54 -4.33
C SER A 5 -20.37 -13.03 -4.25
N PRO A 6 -21.38 -13.93 -4.34
CA PRO A 6 -21.13 -15.37 -4.37
C PRO A 6 -20.15 -15.80 -5.48
N ASN A 7 -20.01 -14.98 -6.51
CA ASN A 7 -19.18 -15.23 -7.67
C ASN A 7 -17.72 -14.75 -7.52
N PHE A 8 -17.40 -13.93 -6.51
CA PHE A 8 -16.07 -13.33 -6.37
C PHE A 8 -14.96 -14.38 -6.26
N HIS A 9 -15.19 -15.47 -5.53
CA HIS A 9 -14.21 -16.55 -5.37
C HIS A 9 -13.88 -17.22 -6.71
N LYS A 10 -14.91 -17.57 -7.49
CA LYS A 10 -14.73 -18.15 -8.85
C LYS A 10 -14.03 -17.16 -9.78
N ALA A 11 -14.39 -15.88 -9.71
CA ALA A 11 -13.75 -14.83 -10.47
C ALA A 11 -12.26 -14.69 -10.14
N ALA A 12 -11.89 -14.77 -8.86
CA ALA A 12 -10.50 -14.72 -8.41
C ALA A 12 -9.66 -15.88 -8.96
N HIS A 13 -10.19 -17.11 -8.96
CA HIS A 13 -9.52 -18.27 -9.55
C HIS A 13 -9.33 -18.13 -11.06
N ASP A 14 -10.38 -17.77 -11.81
CA ASP A 14 -10.28 -17.57 -13.27
C ASP A 14 -9.28 -16.45 -13.61
N TYR A 15 -9.31 -15.36 -12.82
CA TYR A 15 -8.40 -14.23 -13.00
C TYR A 15 -6.94 -14.64 -12.77
N LEU A 16 -6.64 -15.33 -11.67
CA LEU A 16 -5.30 -15.84 -11.38
C LEU A 16 -4.83 -16.84 -12.46
N TYR A 17 -5.71 -17.74 -12.89
CA TYR A 17 -5.40 -18.72 -13.93
C TYR A 17 -4.97 -18.05 -15.24
N LEU A 18 -5.69 -17.00 -15.67
CA LEU A 18 -5.36 -16.26 -16.87
C LEU A 18 -4.10 -15.39 -16.69
N LEU A 19 -3.90 -14.78 -15.52
CA LEU A 19 -2.67 -14.03 -15.21
C LEU A 19 -1.43 -14.93 -15.31
N ASN A 20 -1.50 -16.15 -14.77
CA ASN A 20 -0.41 -17.12 -14.85
C ASN A 20 -0.09 -17.58 -16.28
N ARG A 21 -0.95 -17.26 -17.25
CA ARG A 21 -0.74 -17.47 -18.69
C ARG A 21 -0.32 -16.21 -19.44
N ASN A 22 0.10 -15.17 -18.71
CA ASN A 22 0.59 -13.91 -19.24
C ASN A 22 -0.46 -13.09 -20.02
N TYR A 23 -1.74 -13.28 -19.72
CA TYR A 23 -2.78 -12.41 -20.27
C TYR A 23 -2.67 -11.00 -19.63
N PRO A 24 -2.85 -9.91 -20.40
CA PRO A 24 -2.74 -8.55 -19.87
C PRO A 24 -3.80 -8.24 -18.81
N GLN A 25 -3.34 -7.75 -17.65
CA GLN A 25 -4.17 -7.47 -16.48
C GLN A 25 -5.34 -6.51 -16.77
N SER A 26 -5.09 -5.47 -17.57
CA SER A 26 -6.11 -4.47 -17.98
C SER A 26 -7.23 -5.07 -18.82
N THR A 27 -6.95 -6.10 -19.62
CA THR A 27 -7.98 -6.82 -20.40
C THR A 27 -8.74 -7.80 -19.52
N LEU A 28 -8.02 -8.52 -18.64
CA LEU A 28 -8.61 -9.53 -17.76
C LEU A 28 -9.63 -8.93 -16.80
N ILE A 29 -9.37 -7.74 -16.26
CA ILE A 29 -10.27 -7.16 -15.28
C ILE A 29 -11.65 -6.87 -15.87
N LYS A 30 -11.70 -6.44 -17.13
CA LYS A 30 -12.95 -6.25 -17.86
C LYS A 30 -13.61 -7.60 -18.15
N LEU A 31 -12.86 -8.54 -18.74
CA LEU A 31 -13.39 -9.86 -19.13
C LEU A 31 -13.99 -10.63 -17.94
N VAL A 32 -13.22 -10.78 -16.87
CA VAL A 32 -13.64 -11.50 -15.66
C VAL A 32 -14.70 -10.71 -14.92
N GLY A 33 -14.51 -9.40 -14.78
CA GLY A 33 -15.47 -8.53 -14.11
C GLY A 33 -16.86 -8.56 -14.74
N ASP A 34 -16.94 -8.53 -16.07
CA ASP A 34 -18.21 -8.58 -16.79
C ASP A 34 -18.84 -9.98 -16.73
N ARG A 35 -18.04 -11.05 -16.90
CA ARG A 35 -18.51 -12.44 -16.80
C ARG A 35 -19.17 -12.75 -15.46
N TYR A 36 -18.58 -12.27 -14.37
CA TYR A 36 -19.04 -12.56 -13.00
C TYR A 36 -19.89 -11.45 -12.39
N GLN A 37 -20.19 -10.39 -13.16
CA GLN A 37 -20.98 -9.23 -12.74
C GLN A 37 -20.43 -8.55 -11.48
N LEU A 38 -19.10 -8.40 -11.42
CA LEU A 38 -18.43 -7.82 -10.26
C LEU A 38 -18.70 -6.32 -10.12
N SER A 39 -18.87 -5.88 -8.89
CA SER A 39 -18.90 -4.46 -8.55
C SER A 39 -17.56 -3.77 -8.83
N GLY A 40 -17.54 -2.43 -8.87
CA GLY A 40 -16.30 -1.67 -9.03
C GLY A 40 -15.27 -1.95 -7.92
N VAL A 41 -15.74 -2.15 -6.68
CA VAL A 41 -14.89 -2.50 -5.53
C VAL A 41 -14.28 -3.89 -5.71
N GLU A 42 -15.08 -4.89 -6.08
CA GLU A 42 -14.57 -6.25 -6.35
C GLU A 42 -13.60 -6.26 -7.53
N ARG A 43 -13.88 -5.48 -8.57
CA ARG A 43 -12.93 -5.31 -9.69
C ARG A 43 -11.60 -4.70 -9.19
N SER A 44 -11.67 -3.64 -8.37
CA SER A 44 -10.47 -3.05 -7.75
C SER A 44 -9.70 -4.06 -6.91
N MET A 45 -10.41 -4.90 -6.15
CA MET A 45 -9.80 -5.98 -5.36
C MET A 45 -9.12 -7.04 -6.23
N LEU A 46 -9.71 -7.46 -7.35
CA LEU A 46 -9.02 -8.36 -8.29
C LEU A 46 -7.79 -7.69 -8.89
N TYR A 47 -7.96 -6.46 -9.39
CA TYR A 47 -6.90 -5.74 -10.10
C TYR A 47 -5.71 -5.47 -9.19
N ARG A 48 -5.93 -4.98 -7.97
CA ARG A 48 -4.84 -4.66 -7.03
C ARG A 48 -4.39 -5.85 -6.22
N GLY A 49 -5.29 -6.79 -5.94
CA GLY A 49 -5.09 -7.85 -4.96
C GLY A 49 -4.58 -9.17 -5.48
N ILE A 50 -4.66 -9.41 -6.80
CA ILE A 50 -4.25 -10.69 -7.38
C ILE A 50 -3.23 -10.42 -8.47
N SER A 51 -2.03 -10.96 -8.26
CA SER A 51 -0.95 -11.00 -9.24
C SER A 51 -0.61 -12.44 -9.61
N SER A 52 0.15 -12.63 -10.70
CA SER A 52 0.65 -13.95 -11.07
C SER A 52 1.39 -14.61 -9.90
N SER A 53 1.39 -15.94 -9.82
CA SER A 53 2.08 -16.66 -8.74
C SER A 53 3.58 -16.33 -8.69
N VAL A 54 4.18 -16.07 -9.85
CA VAL A 54 5.60 -15.67 -9.98
C VAL A 54 5.83 -14.28 -9.40
N ASP A 55 5.01 -13.29 -9.78
CA ASP A 55 5.18 -11.92 -9.30
C ASP A 55 4.84 -11.79 -7.82
N ALA A 56 3.79 -12.48 -7.37
CA ALA A 56 3.43 -12.53 -5.96
C ALA A 56 4.57 -13.12 -5.10
N ALA A 57 5.21 -14.20 -5.57
CA ALA A 57 6.36 -14.77 -4.88
C ALA A 57 7.56 -13.81 -4.84
N LYS A 58 7.86 -13.13 -5.96
CA LYS A 58 8.94 -12.13 -6.00
C LYS A 58 8.70 -10.98 -5.03
N ARG A 59 7.46 -10.47 -4.95
CA ARG A 59 7.12 -9.38 -4.03
C ARG A 59 7.20 -9.83 -2.57
N ARG A 60 6.67 -11.02 -2.24
CA ARG A 60 6.82 -11.60 -0.90
C ARG A 60 8.28 -11.76 -0.48
N SER A 61 9.18 -12.14 -1.40
CA SER A 61 10.61 -12.25 -1.07
C SER A 61 11.29 -10.93 -0.68
N LYS A 62 10.68 -9.78 -1.02
CA LYS A 62 11.15 -8.45 -0.62
C LYS A 62 10.48 -7.96 0.67
N LEU A 63 9.36 -8.56 1.06
CA LEU A 63 8.57 -8.11 2.22
C LEU A 63 9.29 -8.46 3.53
N ILE A 64 9.49 -7.44 4.36
CA ILE A 64 9.94 -7.58 5.74
C ILE A 64 8.79 -7.25 6.70
N ASN A 65 8.69 -8.00 7.80
CA ASN A 65 7.57 -7.85 8.74
C ASN A 65 7.84 -6.83 9.86
N ASN A 66 9.10 -6.60 10.20
CA ASN A 66 9.48 -5.77 11.34
C ASN A 66 10.55 -4.76 10.92
N LEU A 67 10.40 -3.53 11.42
CA LEU A 67 11.50 -2.57 11.42
C LEU A 67 12.37 -2.86 12.64
N SER A 68 13.66 -3.11 12.42
CA SER A 68 14.64 -2.98 13.50
C SER A 68 14.92 -1.51 13.76
N SER A 69 15.21 -1.14 15.02
CA SER A 69 15.69 0.19 15.44
C SER A 69 17.11 0.52 14.93
N GLY A 70 17.49 -0.02 13.77
CA GLY A 70 18.80 0.15 13.15
C GLY A 70 19.01 1.55 12.58
N SER A 71 20.22 1.80 12.08
CA SER A 71 20.63 3.07 11.49
C SER A 71 20.13 3.27 10.05
N GLU A 72 19.59 2.21 9.43
CA GLU A 72 19.17 2.24 8.03
C GLU A 72 18.03 3.24 7.82
N PRO A 73 18.08 4.05 6.75
CA PRO A 73 17.02 5.00 6.45
C PRO A 73 15.75 4.25 6.02
N LEU A 74 14.61 4.62 6.61
CA LEU A 74 13.30 4.23 6.14
C LEU A 74 12.80 5.27 5.12
N SER A 75 12.72 4.89 3.86
CA SER A 75 12.13 5.72 2.81
C SER A 75 10.64 5.39 2.68
N ILE A 76 9.78 6.40 2.71
CA ILE A 76 8.32 6.25 2.75
C ILE A 76 7.70 6.88 1.51
N ASP A 77 6.93 6.10 0.77
CA ASP A 77 5.96 6.59 -0.19
C ASP A 77 4.76 7.18 0.57
N ALA A 78 4.83 8.49 0.84
CA ALA A 78 3.90 9.14 1.76
C ALA A 78 2.46 9.08 1.23
N CYS A 79 2.27 9.19 -0.08
CA CYS A 79 0.96 9.19 -0.69
C CYS A 79 0.32 7.81 -0.59
N ASN A 80 1.04 6.75 -0.97
CA ASN A 80 0.57 5.38 -0.83
C ASN A 80 0.19 5.08 0.63
N VAL A 81 1.08 5.37 1.57
CA VAL A 81 0.86 5.07 3.00
C VAL A 81 -0.34 5.82 3.58
N LEU A 82 -0.41 7.14 3.39
CA LEU A 82 -1.45 7.97 4.00
C LEU A 82 -2.84 7.70 3.40
N ILE A 83 -2.90 7.41 2.09
CA ILE A 83 -4.15 7.05 1.41
C ILE A 83 -4.67 5.71 1.92
N THR A 84 -3.83 4.67 2.02
CA THR A 84 -4.25 3.37 2.53
C THR A 84 -4.75 3.47 3.98
N LEU A 85 -4.01 4.16 4.85
CA LEU A 85 -4.42 4.39 6.24
C LEU A 85 -5.74 5.14 6.34
N GLY A 86 -5.89 6.25 5.60
CA GLY A 86 -7.11 7.04 5.73
C GLY A 86 -8.29 6.40 5.01
N SER A 87 -8.08 5.53 4.01
CA SER A 87 -9.11 4.65 3.46
C SER A 87 -9.67 3.74 4.55
N TYR A 88 -8.82 3.10 5.33
CA TYR A 88 -9.26 2.32 6.50
C TYR A 88 -10.03 3.20 7.51
N LEU A 89 -9.48 4.37 7.88
CA LEU A 89 -10.14 5.29 8.81
C LEU A 89 -11.48 5.83 8.31
N ASN A 90 -11.67 5.90 7.00
CA ASN A 90 -12.93 6.31 6.36
C ASN A 90 -13.95 5.15 6.28
N GLY A 91 -13.60 3.95 6.75
CA GLY A 91 -14.44 2.76 6.65
C GLY A 91 -14.47 2.15 5.25
N ASN A 92 -13.52 2.50 4.38
CA ASN A 92 -13.36 1.86 3.09
C ASN A 92 -12.72 0.48 3.25
N ILE A 93 -12.91 -0.38 2.25
CA ILE A 93 -12.32 -1.72 2.27
C ILE A 93 -10.81 -1.61 2.01
N VAL A 94 -10.04 -2.12 2.95
CA VAL A 94 -8.63 -2.50 2.78
C VAL A 94 -8.52 -4.02 3.01
N PHE A 95 -7.62 -4.67 2.30
CA PHE A 95 -7.53 -6.13 2.26
C PHE A 95 -6.09 -6.57 1.97
N ILE A 96 -5.74 -7.79 2.39
CA ILE A 96 -4.46 -8.43 2.10
C ILE A 96 -4.54 -9.08 0.71
N SER A 97 -3.63 -8.72 -0.18
CA SER A 97 -3.47 -9.30 -1.51
C SER A 97 -2.89 -10.71 -1.45
N ASN A 98 -2.83 -11.40 -2.60
CA ASN A 98 -2.13 -12.68 -2.72
C ASN A 98 -0.59 -12.56 -2.67
N ASP A 99 -0.05 -11.34 -2.53
CA ASP A 99 1.36 -11.05 -2.31
C ASP A 99 1.67 -10.54 -0.89
N ASP A 100 0.73 -10.70 0.05
CA ASP A 100 0.79 -10.38 1.49
C ASP A 100 0.80 -8.89 1.88
N PHE A 101 0.76 -8.00 0.89
CA PHE A 101 0.60 -6.55 1.08
C PHE A 101 -0.86 -6.14 1.29
N LEU A 102 -1.08 -5.18 2.18
CA LEU A 102 -2.34 -4.50 2.40
C LEU A 102 -2.57 -3.47 1.30
N ARG A 103 -3.75 -3.52 0.71
CA ARG A 103 -4.17 -2.64 -0.38
C ARG A 103 -5.56 -2.11 -0.11
N ASP A 104 -5.83 -0.90 -0.58
CA ASP A 104 -7.17 -0.36 -0.56
C ASP A 104 -7.95 -0.70 -1.85
N ALA A 105 -9.22 -1.04 -1.68
CA ALA A 105 -10.13 -1.34 -2.79
C ALA A 105 -10.80 -0.08 -3.36
N SER A 106 -10.42 1.10 -2.86
CA SER A 106 -11.09 2.33 -3.21
C SER A 106 -10.43 2.94 -4.44
N GLU A 107 -11.22 3.19 -5.48
CA GLU A 107 -10.82 4.09 -6.55
C GLU A 107 -11.07 5.53 -6.09
N ILE A 108 -10.32 5.99 -5.08
CA ILE A 108 -10.27 7.43 -4.75
C ILE A 108 -9.39 8.14 -5.78
N HIS A 109 -9.68 7.92 -7.06
CA HIS A 109 -9.12 8.73 -8.14
C HIS A 109 -9.98 10.00 -8.22
N GLY A 110 -9.45 11.12 -7.75
CA GLY A 110 -10.02 12.45 -7.98
C GLY A 110 -11.05 12.97 -6.96
N LYS A 111 -11.39 12.23 -5.89
CA LYS A 111 -12.12 12.82 -4.74
C LYS A 111 -11.09 13.34 -3.74
N VAL A 112 -11.18 14.63 -3.40
CA VAL A 112 -10.34 15.26 -2.37
C VAL A 112 -10.43 14.43 -1.10
N PHE A 113 -9.36 13.71 -0.79
CA PHE A 113 -9.25 13.00 0.46
C PHE A 113 -9.32 14.03 1.57
N ARG A 114 -10.15 13.80 2.58
CA ARG A 114 -10.37 14.79 3.63
C ARG A 114 -9.03 15.07 4.31
N THR A 115 -8.61 16.32 4.37
CA THR A 115 -7.38 16.73 5.05
C THR A 115 -7.31 16.19 6.47
N SER A 116 -8.45 16.15 7.18
CA SER A 116 -8.54 15.55 8.52
C SER A 116 -8.18 14.06 8.58
N LEU A 117 -8.42 13.28 7.52
CA LEU A 117 -7.99 11.88 7.45
C LEU A 117 -6.49 11.78 7.15
N ILE A 118 -5.93 12.65 6.31
CA ILE A 118 -4.48 12.71 6.07
C ILE A 118 -3.74 13.05 7.36
N GLU A 119 -4.16 14.09 8.07
CA GLU A 119 -3.55 14.48 9.36
C GLU A 119 -3.64 13.35 10.37
N ARG A 120 -4.82 12.71 10.51
CA ARG A 120 -4.97 11.56 11.42
C ARG A 120 -4.10 10.38 11.01
N SER A 121 -3.96 10.08 9.72
CA SER A 121 -3.05 9.04 9.23
C SER A 121 -1.60 9.38 9.56
N LEU A 122 -1.20 10.65 9.41
CA LEU A 122 0.14 11.11 9.72
C LEU A 122 0.46 10.97 11.21
N ASP A 123 -0.50 11.31 12.09
CA ASP A 123 -0.36 11.11 13.54
C ASP A 123 -0.12 9.63 13.89
N LEU A 124 -0.81 8.69 13.21
CA LEU A 124 -0.60 7.26 13.42
C LEU A 124 0.79 6.81 12.95
N VAL A 125 1.25 7.33 11.80
CA VAL A 125 2.61 7.06 11.30
C VAL A 125 3.66 7.49 12.32
N PHE A 126 3.61 8.73 12.80
CA PHE A 126 4.60 9.20 13.77
C PHE A 126 4.54 8.45 15.11
N LYS A 127 3.35 8.16 15.62
CA LYS A 127 3.19 7.34 16.84
C LYS A 127 3.84 5.97 16.70
N TYR A 128 3.62 5.32 15.56
CA TYR A 128 4.22 4.02 15.27
C TYR A 128 5.76 4.11 15.16
N LEU A 129 6.28 5.10 14.43
CA LEU A 129 7.72 5.31 14.25
C LEU A 129 8.42 5.59 15.59
N GLN A 130 7.83 6.45 16.43
CA GLN A 130 8.34 6.74 17.77
C GLN A 130 8.34 5.52 18.67
N HIS A 131 7.24 4.75 18.68
CA HIS A 131 7.13 3.54 19.49
C HIS A 131 8.22 2.51 19.15
N HIS A 132 8.54 2.36 17.87
CA HIS A 132 9.56 1.43 17.39
C HIS A 132 10.99 2.02 17.36
N GLY A 133 11.17 3.26 17.85
CA GLY A 133 12.48 3.92 17.90
C GLY A 133 13.09 4.19 16.52
N ILE A 134 12.27 4.31 15.47
CA ILE A 134 12.73 4.59 14.11
C ILE A 134 13.02 6.08 14.00
N LYS A 135 14.29 6.44 13.84
CA LYS A 135 14.74 7.84 13.87
C LYS A 135 15.29 8.36 12.55
N ASN A 136 15.49 7.53 11.52
CA ASN A 136 16.03 7.95 10.22
C ASN A 136 14.97 7.72 9.13
N VAL A 137 14.22 8.77 8.76
CA VAL A 137 13.02 8.63 7.91
C VAL A 137 12.99 9.67 6.80
N ARG A 138 12.77 9.22 5.56
CA ARG A 138 12.70 10.04 4.35
C ARG A 138 11.31 9.91 3.72
N PHE A 139 10.52 10.97 3.70
CA PHE A 139 9.21 10.99 3.05
C PHE A 139 9.30 11.54 1.63
N TYR A 140 8.77 10.80 0.67
CA TYR A 140 8.64 11.21 -0.72
C TYR A 140 7.16 11.42 -1.04
N ILE A 141 6.83 12.63 -1.53
CA ILE A 141 5.45 13.07 -1.75
C ILE A 141 5.28 13.47 -3.21
N ASP A 142 4.18 13.06 -3.83
CA ASP A 142 3.85 13.42 -5.21
C ASP A 142 3.39 14.89 -5.32
N SER A 143 4.13 15.71 -6.07
CA SER A 143 3.90 17.15 -6.16
C SER A 143 2.61 17.56 -6.89
N PRO A 144 2.18 16.90 -7.99
CA PRO A 144 0.87 17.15 -8.61
C PRO A 144 -0.36 16.89 -7.70
N ILE A 145 -0.19 16.31 -6.52
CA ILE A 145 -1.29 16.17 -5.55
C ILE A 145 -1.52 17.52 -4.85
N SER A 146 -2.77 18.00 -4.88
CA SER A 146 -3.19 19.16 -4.08
C SER A 146 -2.86 18.94 -2.61
N PHE A 147 -2.35 19.96 -1.90
CA PHE A 147 -1.91 19.91 -0.49
C PHE A 147 -0.51 19.29 -0.24
N SER A 148 0.19 18.78 -1.26
CA SER A 148 1.53 18.17 -1.12
C SER A 148 2.57 19.07 -0.42
N GLY A 149 2.60 20.37 -0.74
CA GLY A 149 3.51 21.33 -0.10
C GLY A 149 3.25 21.50 1.41
N LYS A 150 1.98 21.66 1.81
CA LYS A 150 1.61 21.79 3.23
C LYS A 150 1.89 20.50 4.01
N LEU A 151 1.63 19.34 3.40
CA LEU A 151 1.98 18.05 3.98
C LEU A 151 3.50 17.92 4.18
N CYS A 152 4.29 18.34 3.21
CA CYS A 152 5.75 18.35 3.29
C CYS A 152 6.25 19.23 4.45
N GLU A 153 5.74 20.46 4.57
CA GLU A 153 6.06 21.36 5.68
C GLU A 153 5.70 20.74 7.03
N ARG A 154 4.48 20.19 7.15
CA ARG A 154 3.99 19.52 8.37
C ARG A 154 4.87 18.36 8.80
N ILE A 155 5.28 17.51 7.85
CA ILE A 155 6.15 16.36 8.13
C ILE A 155 7.53 16.84 8.58
N ASN A 156 8.13 17.80 7.89
CA ASN A 156 9.44 18.35 8.26
C ASN A 156 9.42 19.01 9.65
N HIS A 157 8.36 19.75 9.99
CA HIS A 157 8.17 20.31 11.32
C HIS A 157 8.13 19.22 12.39
N THR A 158 7.34 18.18 12.16
CA THR A 158 7.18 17.06 13.11
C THR A 158 8.49 16.27 13.27
N LEU A 159 9.24 16.05 12.19
CA LEU A 159 10.57 15.43 12.27
C LEU A 159 11.51 16.24 13.18
N SER A 160 11.51 17.57 13.04
CA SER A 160 12.31 18.46 13.88
C SER A 160 11.88 18.45 15.36
N GLU A 161 10.57 18.49 15.63
CA GLU A 161 10.04 18.45 17.01
C GLU A 161 10.38 17.15 17.73
N LEU A 162 10.47 16.04 16.99
CA LEU A 162 10.72 14.71 17.52
C LEU A 162 12.21 14.30 17.51
N ASP A 163 13.12 15.20 17.13
CA ASP A 163 14.55 14.91 16.95
C ASP A 163 14.80 13.67 16.07
N MET A 164 14.01 13.55 14.99
CA MET A 164 14.14 12.50 13.99
C MET A 164 14.99 13.00 12.82
N LYS A 165 16.00 12.22 12.45
CA LYS A 165 16.83 12.46 11.27
C LYS A 165 16.04 12.18 10.00
N GLY A 166 16.25 13.01 8.98
CA GLY A 166 15.71 12.82 7.65
C GLY A 166 14.96 14.04 7.14
N PHE A 167 14.02 13.84 6.22
CA PHE A 167 13.32 14.93 5.53
C PHE A 167 12.01 14.45 4.93
N ALA A 168 11.15 15.40 4.58
CA ALA A 168 10.11 15.25 3.58
C ALA A 168 10.41 16.14 2.37
N GLN A 169 10.12 15.62 1.17
CA GLN A 169 10.26 16.38 -0.07
C GLN A 169 9.18 16.01 -1.09
N THR A 170 8.75 17.02 -1.84
CA THR A 170 7.84 16.87 -2.96
C THR A 170 8.62 16.64 -4.25
N HIS A 171 8.17 15.70 -5.08
CA HIS A 171 8.76 15.40 -6.38
C HIS A 171 7.68 15.28 -7.46
N ILE A 172 8.03 15.64 -8.69
CA ILE A 172 7.16 15.44 -9.87
C ILE A 172 6.98 13.95 -10.15
N SER A 173 7.98 13.12 -9.83
CA SER A 173 7.91 11.67 -9.95
C SER A 173 8.60 10.99 -8.77
N PRO A 174 7.93 10.89 -7.61
CA PRO A 174 8.45 10.13 -6.47
C PRO A 174 8.73 8.68 -6.84
N ASP A 175 7.85 8.08 -7.64
CA ASP A 175 7.99 6.76 -8.25
C ASP A 175 9.39 6.50 -8.82
N HIS A 176 9.91 7.42 -9.64
CA HIS A 176 11.22 7.25 -10.26
C HIS A 176 12.32 7.23 -9.20
N ILE A 177 12.21 8.03 -8.15
CA ILE A 177 13.20 8.06 -7.08
C ILE A 177 13.12 6.77 -6.26
N LEU A 178 11.92 6.40 -5.81
CA LEU A 178 11.70 5.22 -4.96
C LEU A 178 12.15 3.92 -5.64
N LYS A 179 11.98 3.80 -6.96
CA LYS A 179 12.45 2.65 -7.76
C LYS A 179 13.98 2.56 -7.84
N ASN A 180 14.68 3.67 -7.70
CA ASN A 180 16.14 3.78 -7.88
C ASN A 180 16.91 3.98 -6.57
N LEU A 181 16.25 3.94 -5.41
CA LEU A 181 16.94 3.95 -4.13
C LEU A 181 17.84 2.71 -4.00
N ASN A 182 19.03 2.92 -3.44
CA ASN A 182 20.09 1.91 -3.35
C ASN A 182 20.50 1.58 -1.90
N GLU A 183 19.89 2.23 -0.91
CA GLU A 183 20.15 2.00 0.51
C GLU A 183 18.87 2.04 1.36
N GLY A 184 18.85 1.25 2.43
CA GLY A 184 17.81 1.27 3.44
C GLY A 184 16.59 0.40 3.14
N ILE A 185 15.46 0.77 3.75
CA ILE A 185 14.18 0.05 3.67
C ILE A 185 13.17 0.97 2.99
N LEU A 186 12.31 0.39 2.15
CA LEU A 186 11.25 1.12 1.46
C LEU A 186 9.86 0.77 2.01
N ALA A 187 9.09 1.75 2.45
CA ALA A 187 7.69 1.60 2.82
C ALA A 187 6.77 1.97 1.65
N THR A 188 6.22 0.95 0.99
CA THR A 188 5.22 1.09 -0.08
C THR A 188 4.49 -0.25 -0.28
N SER A 189 3.23 -0.18 -0.72
CA SER A 189 2.47 -1.33 -1.25
C SER A 189 2.24 -1.22 -2.77
N ASP A 190 2.86 -0.25 -3.46
CA ASP A 190 2.73 -0.09 -4.91
C ASP A 190 3.52 -1.19 -5.66
N SER A 191 2.79 -2.02 -6.40
CA SER A 191 3.35 -3.13 -7.16
C SER A 191 4.45 -2.72 -8.14
N VAL A 192 4.29 -1.58 -8.82
CA VAL A 192 5.25 -1.12 -9.83
C VAL A 192 6.56 -0.70 -9.18
N ILE A 193 6.48 -0.09 -7.99
CA ILE A 193 7.68 0.25 -7.20
C ILE A 193 8.33 -1.01 -6.65
N ILE A 194 7.54 -1.91 -6.04
CA ILE A 194 8.02 -3.17 -5.45
C ILE A 194 8.70 -4.03 -6.52
N ASP A 195 8.15 -4.12 -7.73
CA ASP A 195 8.71 -4.95 -8.80
C ASP A 195 10.09 -4.45 -9.27
N LYS A 196 10.37 -3.15 -9.13
CA LYS A 196 11.61 -2.52 -9.62
C LYS A 196 12.67 -2.30 -8.57
N THR A 197 12.29 -2.03 -7.32
CA THR A 197 13.26 -1.76 -6.24
C THR A 197 14.14 -2.98 -5.94
N LEU A 198 15.39 -2.73 -5.53
CA LEU A 198 16.31 -3.74 -5.01
C LEU A 198 16.28 -3.83 -3.48
N LEU A 199 15.58 -2.91 -2.82
CA LEU A 199 15.54 -2.80 -1.37
C LEU A 199 14.52 -3.77 -0.75
N PRO A 200 14.74 -4.18 0.52
CA PRO A 200 13.67 -4.73 1.32
C PRO A 200 12.51 -3.73 1.44
N VAL A 201 11.29 -4.25 1.40
CA VAL A 201 10.05 -3.47 1.44
C VAL A 201 9.27 -3.80 2.69
N ILE A 202 8.73 -2.78 3.35
CA ILE A 202 7.79 -2.94 4.46
C ILE A 202 6.40 -2.44 4.09
N ASP A 203 5.39 -3.19 4.51
CA ASP A 203 4.00 -2.75 4.48
C ASP A 203 3.67 -1.92 5.72
N LEU A 204 4.09 -0.66 5.69
CA LEU A 204 3.90 0.26 6.82
C LEU A 204 2.42 0.46 7.19
N PRO A 205 1.47 0.62 6.25
CA PRO A 205 0.04 0.71 6.58
C PRO A 205 -0.48 -0.49 7.36
N LYS A 206 -0.15 -1.71 6.92
CA LYS A 206 -0.56 -2.94 7.63
C LYS A 206 -0.07 -2.94 9.07
N ASN A 207 1.22 -2.73 9.27
CA ASN A 207 1.83 -2.75 10.60
C ASN A 207 1.23 -1.69 11.53
N ILE A 208 1.00 -0.47 11.02
CA ILE A 208 0.36 0.62 11.78
C ILE A 208 -1.07 0.25 12.19
N LEU A 209 -1.86 -0.30 11.26
CA LEU A 209 -3.24 -0.66 11.54
C LEU A 209 -3.34 -1.84 12.53
N GLU A 210 -2.48 -2.85 12.38
CA GLU A 210 -2.36 -3.96 13.33
C GLU A 210 -1.99 -3.45 14.73
N PHE A 211 -1.00 -2.57 14.83
CA PHE A 211 -0.56 -1.97 16.09
C PHE A 211 -1.67 -1.17 16.80
N HIS A 212 -2.45 -0.38 16.05
CA HIS A 212 -3.45 0.53 16.65
C HIS A 212 -4.85 -0.07 16.81
N PHE A 213 -5.26 -1.01 15.96
CA PHE A 213 -6.66 -1.40 15.83
C PHE A 213 -6.93 -2.91 15.82
N HIS A 214 -5.89 -3.76 15.69
CA HIS A 214 -6.05 -5.22 15.57
C HIS A 214 -7.17 -5.65 14.58
N PRO A 215 -7.15 -5.15 13.33
CA PRO A 215 -8.24 -5.36 12.38
C PRO A 215 -8.28 -6.78 11.85
N GLY A 216 -9.50 -7.29 11.59
CA GLY A 216 -9.72 -8.48 10.79
C GLY A 216 -9.74 -8.14 9.30
N PHE A 217 -8.58 -8.14 8.63
CA PHE A 217 -8.52 -7.93 7.19
C PHE A 217 -9.06 -9.13 6.42
N VAL A 218 -9.76 -8.85 5.32
CA VAL A 218 -9.97 -9.89 4.31
C VAL A 218 -8.63 -10.23 3.69
N ASN A 219 -8.31 -11.52 3.59
CA ASN A 219 -7.10 -12.00 2.93
C ASN A 219 -7.48 -12.73 1.64
N LEU A 220 -6.97 -12.26 0.50
CA LEU A 220 -7.20 -12.89 -0.80
C LEU A 220 -6.26 -14.06 -1.08
N GLY A 221 -5.12 -14.16 -0.39
CA GLY A 221 -4.19 -15.27 -0.50
C GLY A 221 -4.82 -16.61 -0.10
N ILE A 222 -5.72 -16.61 0.89
CA ILE A 222 -6.39 -17.83 1.38
C ILE A 222 -7.29 -18.46 0.31
N LEU A 223 -7.73 -17.68 -0.69
CA LEU A 223 -8.56 -18.18 -1.78
C LEU A 223 -7.81 -19.21 -2.64
N PHE A 224 -6.48 -19.25 -2.55
CA PHE A 224 -5.63 -20.10 -3.40
C PHE A 224 -4.89 -21.19 -2.63
N THR A 225 -5.09 -21.28 -1.32
CA THR A 225 -4.46 -22.31 -0.46
C THR A 225 -5.31 -23.56 -0.31
N GLU A 226 -6.57 -23.54 -0.73
CA GLU A 226 -7.49 -24.67 -0.70
C GLU A 226 -7.65 -25.28 -2.11
N MET A 227 -6.64 -26.05 -2.55
CA MET A 227 -6.77 -27.11 -3.57
C MET A 227 -5.83 -28.25 -3.26
#